data_AF-R5C7P8-F1
#
_entry.id   AF-R5C7P8-F1
#
_cell.length_a   1.000
_cell.length_b   1.000
_cell.length_c   1.000
_cell.angle_alpha   90.00
_cell.angle_beta   90.00
_cell.angle_gamma   90.00
#
_symmetry.space_group_name_H-M   'P 1'
#
loop_
_entity.id
_entity.type
_entity.pdbx_description
1 polymer ?
#
loop_
_entity_poly.entity_id
_entity_poly.type
_entity_poly.pdbx_seq_one_letter_code
_entity_poly.pdbx_strand_id
1 'polypeptide(L)'
;MTHLANIDKDYASWIEELSQRYKHSQIKAATHVNSEMLQFYWSLGKDIVTLHAESRWGEKILKLLSNDLRTKLPGIKGLSETSIGYAKRFYLLYNEWFTIHPQLVGEFQDCAI
;
A
#
# COMPACT_ATOMS: atom_id res chain seq x y z
N MET A 1 19.37 -1.73 37.84
CA MET A 1 19.55 -0.25 37.80
C MET A 1 20.65 0.02 36.79
N THR A 2 20.34 0.72 35.70
CA THR A 2 21.25 0.88 34.56
C THR A 2 22.54 1.58 34.97
N HIS A 3 23.67 1.03 34.52
CA HIS A 3 25.06 1.51 34.72
C HIS A 3 25.36 2.83 33.98
N LEU A 4 24.34 3.68 33.81
CA LEU A 4 24.36 4.94 33.06
C LEU A 4 24.35 6.16 33.98
N ALA A 5 24.17 5.94 35.29
CA ALA A 5 23.90 7.01 36.25
C ALA A 5 25.10 7.94 36.54
N ASN A 6 26.26 7.75 35.90
CA ASN A 6 27.43 8.59 36.14
C ASN A 6 28.35 8.75 34.91
N ILE A 7 27.80 8.71 33.70
CA ILE A 7 28.56 9.06 32.49
C ILE A 7 27.94 10.35 31.98
N ASP A 8 28.68 11.44 32.21
CA ASP A 8 28.62 12.78 31.61
C ASP A 8 27.34 13.21 30.86
N LYS A 9 26.87 14.43 31.12
CA LYS A 9 25.73 15.05 30.42
C LYS A 9 25.88 14.97 28.90
N ASP A 10 27.12 15.05 28.42
CA ASP A 10 27.45 14.95 27.00
C ASP A 10 27.15 13.56 26.42
N TYR A 11 27.44 12.50 27.17
CA TYR A 11 27.12 11.12 26.76
C TYR A 11 25.60 10.88 26.75
N ALA A 12 24.88 11.38 27.76
CA ALA A 12 23.42 11.29 27.79
C ALA A 12 22.77 12.03 26.60
N SER A 13 23.28 13.23 26.29
CA SER A 13 22.84 14.01 25.11
C SER A 13 23.12 13.27 23.81
N TRP A 14 24.30 12.64 23.68
CA TRP A 14 24.67 11.88 22.50
C TRP A 14 23.81 10.63 22.30
N ILE A 15 23.47 9.90 23.36
CA ILE A 15 22.57 8.74 23.29
C ILE A 15 21.16 9.15 22.87
N GLU A 16 20.65 10.29 23.36
CA GLU A 16 19.35 10.80 22.92
C GLU A 16 19.39 11.16 21.43
N GLU A 17 20.43 11.86 20.98
CA GLU A 17 20.59 12.22 19.57
C GLU A 17 20.67 10.98 18.65
N LEU A 18 21.43 9.96 19.05
CA LEU A 18 21.51 8.68 18.34
C LEU A 18 20.15 7.99 18.27
N SER A 19 19.41 7.98 19.39
CA SER A 19 18.08 7.39 19.47
C SER A 19 17.10 8.08 18.52
N GLN A 20 17.16 9.42 18.42
CA GLN A 20 16.35 10.19 17.49
C GLN A 20 16.71 9.91 16.02
N ARG A 21 18.01 9.87 15.68
CA ARG A 21 18.46 9.52 14.32
C ARG A 21 18.02 8.11 13.92
N TYR A 22 18.09 7.15 14.85
CA TYR A 22 17.62 5.80 14.61
C TYR A 22 16.12 5.73 14.37
N LYS A 23 15.31 6.37 15.24
CA LYS A 23 13.84 6.45 15.07
C LYS A 23 13.46 7.09 13.73
N HIS A 24 14.13 8.18 13.35
CA HIS A 24 13.90 8.84 12.06
C HIS A 24 14.19 7.89 10.88
N SER A 25 15.28 7.14 10.97
CA SER A 25 15.66 6.15 9.95
C SER A 25 14.62 5.02 9.84
N GLN A 26 14.09 4.55 10.98
CA GLN A 26 13.01 3.55 10.98
C GLN A 26 11.72 4.08 10.37
N ILE A 27 11.32 5.31 10.68
CA ILE A 27 10.12 5.94 10.08
C ILE A 27 10.30 6.05 8.58
N LYS A 28 11.46 6.55 8.12
CA LYS A 28 11.75 6.66 6.69
C LYS A 28 11.65 5.30 5.98
N ALA A 29 12.28 4.26 6.53
CA ALA A 29 12.18 2.92 5.99
C ALA A 29 10.74 2.41 5.95
N ALA A 30 9.98 2.58 7.04
CA ALA A 30 8.58 2.18 7.11
C ALA A 30 7.70 2.92 6.08
N THR A 31 7.92 4.22 5.87
CA THR A 31 7.16 5.01 4.87
C THR A 31 7.45 4.54 3.45
N HIS A 32 8.70 4.22 3.11
CA HIS A 32 9.04 3.67 1.80
C HIS A 32 8.39 2.31 1.60
N VAL A 33 8.50 1.39 2.57
CA VAL A 33 7.85 0.08 2.50
C VAL A 33 6.33 0.21 2.34
N ASN A 34 5.70 1.09 3.12
CA ASN A 34 4.25 1.32 3.03
C ASN A 34 3.84 1.90 1.66
N SER A 35 4.64 2.79 1.09
CA SER A 35 4.40 3.32 -0.26
C SER A 35 4.40 2.21 -1.31
N GLU A 36 5.42 1.34 -1.28
CA GLU A 36 5.50 0.19 -2.20
C GLU A 36 4.33 -0.79 -2.00
N MET A 37 3.95 -1.04 -0.74
CA MET A 37 2.78 -1.88 -0.44
C MET A 37 1.49 -1.30 -1.02
N LEU A 38 1.26 0.01 -0.87
CA LEU A 38 0.08 0.67 -1.43
C LEU A 38 0.06 0.60 -2.96
N GLN A 39 1.21 0.81 -3.62
CA GLN A 39 1.33 0.69 -5.07
C GLN A 39 1.04 -0.75 -5.55
N PHE A 40 1.52 -1.75 -4.81
CA PHE A 40 1.23 -3.15 -5.11
C PHE A 40 -0.27 -3.48 -4.99
N TYR A 41 -0.94 -3.06 -3.91
CA TYR A 41 -2.38 -3.31 -3.79
C TYR A 41 -3.20 -2.53 -4.84
N TRP A 42 -2.75 -1.34 -5.22
CA TRP A 42 -3.35 -0.60 -6.33
C TRP A 42 -3.28 -1.38 -7.64
N SER A 43 -2.10 -1.86 -8.03
CA SER A 43 -1.91 -2.62 -9.27
C SER A 43 -2.66 -3.95 -9.25
N LEU A 44 -2.66 -4.65 -8.11
CA LEU A 44 -3.43 -5.88 -7.93
C LEU A 44 -4.94 -5.63 -8.11
N GLY A 45 -5.45 -4.54 -7.53
CA GLY A 45 -6.84 -4.14 -7.71
C GLY A 45 -7.19 -3.85 -9.17
N LYS A 46 -6.29 -3.16 -9.88
CA LYS A 46 -6.40 -2.91 -11.32
C LYS A 46 -6.49 -4.20 -12.10
N ASP A 47 -5.60 -5.15 -11.84
CA ASP A 47 -5.57 -6.44 -12.55
C ASP A 47 -6.87 -7.23 -12.33
N ILE A 48 -7.36 -7.29 -11.09
CA ILE A 48 -8.61 -7.99 -10.76
C ILE A 48 -9.79 -7.43 -11.56
N VAL A 49 -9.89 -6.10 -11.66
CA VAL A 49 -10.98 -5.43 -12.37
C VAL A 49 -10.82 -5.55 -13.88
N THR A 50 -9.65 -5.20 -14.41
CA THR A 50 -9.40 -5.17 -15.87
C THR A 50 -9.47 -6.57 -16.49
N LEU A 51 -8.99 -7.60 -15.80
CA LEU A 51 -9.09 -8.99 -16.26
C LEU A 51 -10.47 -9.62 -16.04
N HIS A 52 -11.43 -8.87 -15.46
CA HIS A 52 -12.77 -9.34 -15.13
C HIS A 52 -12.71 -10.68 -14.34
N ALA A 53 -11.85 -10.71 -13.31
CA ALA A 53 -11.38 -11.95 -12.71
C ALA A 53 -12.52 -12.86 -12.21
N GLU A 54 -13.58 -12.28 -11.66
CA GLU A 54 -14.75 -13.02 -11.17
C GLU A 54 -15.56 -13.65 -12.30
N SER A 55 -15.69 -12.97 -13.44
CA SER A 55 -16.35 -13.54 -14.62
C SER A 55 -15.50 -14.63 -15.27
N ARG A 56 -14.18 -14.46 -15.29
CA ARG A 56 -13.25 -15.37 -15.96
C ARG A 56 -12.95 -16.64 -15.18
N TRP A 57 -12.86 -16.55 -13.85
CA TRP A 57 -12.44 -17.66 -12.98
C TRP A 57 -13.42 -17.99 -11.85
N GLY A 58 -14.57 -17.29 -11.80
CA GLY A 58 -15.65 -17.53 -10.85
C GLY A 58 -15.58 -16.68 -9.58
N GLU A 59 -16.69 -16.65 -8.84
CA GLU A 59 -16.89 -15.79 -7.66
C GLU A 59 -15.90 -16.06 -6.52
N LYS A 60 -15.32 -17.25 -6.45
CA LYS A 60 -14.34 -17.64 -5.41
C LYS A 60 -12.90 -17.29 -5.77
N ILE A 61 -12.66 -16.56 -6.86
CA ILE A 61 -11.31 -16.24 -7.34
C ILE A 61 -10.46 -15.52 -6.30
N LEU A 62 -11.03 -14.61 -5.49
CA LEU A 62 -10.25 -13.88 -4.49
C LEU A 62 -9.70 -14.80 -3.39
N LYS A 63 -10.49 -15.81 -2.98
CA LYS A 63 -10.08 -16.84 -2.03
C LYS A 63 -8.97 -17.71 -2.60
N LEU A 64 -9.13 -18.15 -3.85
CA LEU A 64 -8.12 -18.96 -4.55
C LEU A 64 -6.82 -18.18 -4.70
N LEU A 65 -6.90 -16.93 -5.17
CA LEU A 65 -5.75 -16.04 -5.33
C LEU A 65 -5.03 -15.79 -4.00
N SER A 66 -5.77 -15.56 -2.91
CA SER A 66 -5.21 -15.47 -1.56
C SER A 66 -4.40 -16.73 -1.19
N ASN A 67 -4.98 -17.92 -1.40
CA ASN A 67 -4.31 -19.17 -1.07
C ASN A 67 -3.07 -19.41 -1.93
N ASP A 68 -3.16 -19.16 -3.24
CA ASP A 68 -2.04 -19.34 -4.16
C ASP A 68 -0.90 -18.38 -3.87
N LEU A 69 -1.20 -17.10 -3.61
CA LEU A 69 -0.20 -16.10 -3.26
C LEU A 69 0.47 -16.42 -1.93
N ARG A 70 -0.29 -16.85 -0.91
CA ARG A 70 0.29 -17.26 0.39
C ARG A 70 1.13 -18.52 0.29
N THR A 71 0.80 -19.43 -0.62
CA THR A 71 1.61 -20.61 -0.91
C THR A 71 2.91 -20.25 -1.62
N LYS A 72 2.84 -19.37 -2.63
CA LYS A 72 4.01 -18.92 -3.39
C LYS A 72 4.92 -17.98 -2.61
N LEU A 73 4.37 -17.24 -1.65
CA LEU A 73 5.05 -16.23 -0.84
C LEU A 73 4.93 -16.57 0.66
N PRO A 74 5.59 -17.65 1.13
CA PRO A 74 5.50 -18.06 2.52
C PRO A 74 6.10 -16.98 3.44
N GLY A 75 5.44 -16.76 4.58
CA GLY A 75 5.89 -15.79 5.59
C GLY A 75 5.46 -14.34 5.36
N ILE A 76 4.91 -14.01 4.18
CA ILE A 76 4.38 -12.67 3.90
C ILE A 76 3.01 -12.50 4.57
N LYS A 77 2.84 -11.36 5.27
CA LYS A 77 1.56 -10.92 5.83
C LYS A 77 0.83 -10.02 4.83
N GLY A 78 -0.50 -9.93 4.95
CA GLY A 78 -1.31 -9.00 4.16
C GLY A 78 -1.85 -9.55 2.83
N LEU A 79 -1.69 -10.84 2.52
CA LEU A 79 -2.27 -11.45 1.31
C LEU A 79 -3.49 -12.32 1.65
N SER A 80 -4.39 -11.81 2.49
CA SER A 80 -5.65 -12.49 2.81
C SER A 80 -6.70 -12.18 1.75
N GLU A 81 -7.74 -13.00 1.68
CA GLU A 81 -8.90 -12.75 0.82
C GLU A 81 -9.50 -11.35 1.04
N THR A 82 -9.55 -10.90 2.30
CA THR A 82 -10.04 -9.55 2.65
C THR A 82 -9.14 -8.44 2.10
N SER A 83 -7.82 -8.54 2.24
CA SER A 83 -6.92 -7.49 1.75
C SER A 83 -6.88 -7.43 0.23
N ILE A 84 -7.00 -8.58 -0.45
CA ILE A 84 -7.17 -8.65 -1.91
C ILE A 84 -8.52 -8.03 -2.32
N GLY A 85 -9.58 -8.28 -1.56
CA GLY A 85 -10.87 -7.59 -1.75
C GLY A 85 -10.75 -6.08 -1.57
N TYR A 86 -9.96 -5.61 -0.59
CA TYR A 86 -9.65 -4.19 -0.42
C TYR A 86 -8.81 -3.62 -1.56
N ALA A 87 -7.88 -4.38 -2.14
CA ALA A 87 -7.16 -3.97 -3.34
C ALA A 87 -8.11 -3.67 -4.51
N LYS A 88 -9.05 -4.59 -4.78
CA LYS A 88 -10.10 -4.38 -5.80
C LYS A 88 -10.92 -3.12 -5.51
N ARG A 89 -11.40 -2.96 -4.27
CA ARG A 89 -12.18 -1.77 -3.86
C ARG A 89 -11.37 -0.48 -3.95
N PHE A 90 -10.10 -0.54 -3.57
CA PHE A 90 -9.19 0.59 -3.65
C PHE A 90 -9.08 1.06 -5.09
N TYR A 91 -8.80 0.16 -6.04
CA TYR A 91 -8.79 0.51 -7.45
C TYR A 91 -10.14 1.06 -7.93
N LEU A 92 -11.25 0.38 -7.63
CA LEU A 92 -12.58 0.82 -8.05
C LEU A 92 -12.94 2.22 -7.55
N LEU A 93 -12.56 2.56 -6.31
CA LEU A 93 -12.91 3.85 -5.71
C LEU A 93 -12.12 5.02 -6.30
N TYR A 94 -10.83 4.83 -6.60
CA TYR A 94 -9.98 5.95 -6.99
C TYR A 94 -9.58 5.94 -8.47
N ASN A 95 -9.91 4.92 -9.27
CA ASN A 95 -9.44 4.86 -10.66
C ASN A 95 -9.97 6.04 -11.49
N GLU A 96 -11.17 6.53 -11.18
CA GLU A 96 -11.75 7.71 -11.84
C GLU A 96 -10.93 8.98 -11.55
N TRP A 97 -10.43 9.15 -10.32
CA TRP A 97 -9.58 10.29 -9.96
C TRP A 97 -8.21 10.26 -10.64
N PHE A 98 -7.72 9.07 -11.01
CA PHE A 98 -6.49 8.93 -11.80
C PHE A 98 -6.74 8.96 -13.32
N THR A 99 -8.00 8.91 -13.75
CA THR A 99 -8.41 9.05 -15.16
C THR A 99 -8.62 10.54 -15.48
N ILE A 100 -7.66 11.38 -15.10
CA ILE A 100 -7.70 12.82 -15.35
C ILE A 100 -7.72 13.05 -16.86
N HIS A 101 -8.90 13.36 -17.40
CA HIS A 101 -9.04 14.00 -18.70
C HIS A 101 -8.26 15.33 -18.64
N PRO A 102 -7.45 15.67 -19.66
CA PRO A 102 -6.56 16.82 -19.57
C PRO A 102 -7.29 18.17 -19.40
N GLN A 103 -8.61 18.26 -19.63
CA GLN A 103 -9.37 19.53 -19.59
C GLN A 103 -10.85 19.32 -19.19
N LEU A 104 -11.40 20.18 -18.31
CA LEU A 104 -12.84 20.30 -18.01
C LEU A 104 -13.69 20.81 -19.20
N VAL A 105 -13.06 21.18 -20.32
CA VAL A 105 -13.72 21.79 -21.50
C VAL A 105 -14.15 20.73 -22.53
N GLY A 106 -13.80 19.46 -22.35
CA GLY A 106 -14.15 18.38 -23.29
C GLY A 106 -15.61 17.92 -23.24
N GLU A 107 -16.39 18.29 -22.23
CA GLU A 107 -17.79 17.83 -22.08
C GLU A 107 -18.85 18.86 -22.55
N PHE A 108 -18.46 20.06 -22.97
CA PHE A 108 -19.42 21.11 -23.34
C PHE A 108 -19.69 21.23 -24.86
N GLN A 109 -19.39 20.21 -25.67
CA GLN A 109 -19.57 20.31 -27.13
C GLN A 109 -20.43 19.23 -27.80
N ASP A 110 -21.04 18.32 -27.03
CA ASP A 110 -21.96 17.31 -27.58
C ASP A 110 -23.46 17.57 -27.27
N CYS A 111 -23.80 18.78 -26.85
CA CYS A 111 -25.20 19.25 -26.83
C CYS A 111 -25.39 20.43 -27.79
N ALA A 112 -25.20 20.17 -29.08
CA ALA A 112 -25.71 21.03 -30.14
C ALA A 112 -26.00 20.22 -31.41
N ILE A 113 -27.09 19.45 -31.42
CA ILE A 113 -28.05 19.34 -32.53
C ILE A 113 -29.44 19.16 -31.94
#